data_AF-A0A832DYA3-F1
#
_entry.id   AF-A0A832DYA3-F1
#
_cell.length_a   1.000
_cell.length_b   1.000
_cell.length_c   1.000
_cell.angle_alpha   90.00
_cell.angle_beta   90.00
_cell.angle_gamma   90.00
#
_symmetry.space_group_name_H-M   'P 1'
#
loop_
_entity.id
_entity.type
_entity.pdbx_description
1 polymer ?
#
loop_
_entity_poly.entity_id
_entity_poly.type
_entity_poly.pdbx_seq_one_letter_code
_entity_poly.pdbx_strand_id
1 'polypeptide(L)'
;MLNLPRGIDPATGAATGRVGAFAADQRHKIRHGHCDMRTSTDPRTAHLVRECLRQYDACRHTAAALYIWQKHARLWRAVFLIAPIILGGFAGSQILGQSAGEAGKIGAAFCSVLAGFFPAIFKALNLDMHVTSIGRSATEFTNLRDRFRQAANVKSLEPFETFQAEFESLMDRMDATRAAAPPSPEWCFRKARDKITKGDYDAHVDKQAAA
;
A
#
# COMPACT_ATOMS: atom_id res chain seq x y z
N MET A 1 41.33 12.84 -33.47
CA MET A 1 42.62 12.63 -32.77
C MET A 1 42.39 13.02 -31.33
N LEU A 2 42.60 12.27 -30.26
CA LEU A 2 43.22 10.99 -29.94
C LEU A 2 42.59 10.60 -28.57
N ASN A 3 41.96 9.44 -28.45
CA ASN A 3 42.47 8.26 -27.71
C ASN A 3 42.08 8.21 -26.20
N LEU A 4 41.02 7.44 -25.90
CA LEU A 4 40.92 6.54 -24.73
C LEU A 4 42.01 5.44 -24.87
N PRO A 5 42.43 4.62 -23.85
CA PRO A 5 41.50 3.89 -22.97
C PRO A 5 42.03 3.29 -21.61
N ARG A 6 41.13 2.56 -20.93
CA ARG A 6 41.27 1.47 -19.91
C ARG A 6 41.80 1.87 -18.51
N GLY A 7 41.26 1.37 -17.39
CA GLY A 7 40.17 0.42 -17.14
C GLY A 7 40.15 0.08 -15.64
N ILE A 8 38.96 -0.18 -15.07
CA ILE A 8 38.78 -0.98 -13.85
C ILE A 8 37.54 -1.85 -14.07
N ASP A 9 37.71 -3.11 -13.70
CA ASP A 9 36.98 -4.31 -14.07
C ASP A 9 35.57 -4.51 -13.49
N PRO A 10 34.83 -5.52 -14.00
CA PRO A 10 33.41 -5.75 -13.80
C PRO A 10 33.14 -6.84 -12.75
N ALA A 11 32.49 -6.49 -11.64
CA ALA A 11 31.89 -7.49 -10.75
C ALA A 11 30.86 -6.88 -9.80
N THR A 12 29.63 -6.62 -10.27
CA THR A 12 28.43 -6.74 -9.43
C THR A 12 27.27 -7.11 -10.34
N GLY A 13 27.15 -8.41 -10.58
CA GLY A 13 26.01 -8.99 -11.27
C GLY A 13 24.76 -9.04 -10.39
N ALA A 14 23.65 -9.24 -11.09
CA ALA A 14 22.46 -9.96 -10.63
C ALA A 14 21.50 -9.24 -9.65
N ALA A 15 20.73 -8.27 -10.16
CA ALA A 15 19.39 -7.99 -9.61
C ALA A 15 18.35 -7.45 -10.63
N THR A 16 18.61 -7.52 -11.94
CA THR A 16 17.75 -6.87 -12.96
C THR A 16 17.13 -7.88 -13.94
N GLY A 17 16.74 -9.06 -13.46
CA GLY A 17 16.28 -10.17 -14.32
C GLY A 17 14.88 -10.72 -14.04
N ARG A 18 14.16 -10.23 -13.02
CA ARG A 18 12.92 -10.90 -12.54
C ARG A 18 11.65 -10.06 -12.55
N VAL A 19 11.68 -8.87 -13.17
CA VAL A 19 10.45 -8.07 -13.42
C VAL A 19 9.93 -8.31 -14.84
N GLY A 20 10.80 -8.64 -15.79
CA GLY A 20 10.40 -8.99 -17.17
C GLY A 20 9.83 -10.40 -17.32
N ALA A 21 10.23 -11.35 -16.46
CA ALA A 21 9.83 -12.75 -16.59
C ALA A 21 8.35 -13.00 -16.25
N PHE A 22 7.76 -12.28 -15.30
CA PHE A 22 6.34 -12.46 -14.93
C PHE A 22 5.39 -11.79 -15.94
N ALA A 23 5.83 -10.68 -16.56
CA ALA A 23 5.09 -10.03 -17.65
C ALA A 23 5.19 -10.81 -18.98
N ALA A 24 6.27 -11.58 -19.19
CA ALA A 24 6.43 -12.46 -20.34
C ALA A 24 5.71 -13.81 -20.14
N ASP A 25 5.71 -14.36 -18.93
CA ASP A 25 5.03 -15.63 -18.61
C ASP A 25 3.50 -15.50 -18.70
N GLN A 26 2.94 -14.36 -18.24
CA GLN A 26 1.53 -14.04 -18.47
C GLN A 26 1.19 -13.74 -19.94
N ARG A 27 2.13 -13.25 -20.76
CA ARG A 27 1.90 -13.06 -22.21
C ARG A 27 1.91 -14.37 -22.98
N HIS A 28 2.65 -15.39 -22.52
CA HIS A 28 2.74 -16.67 -23.21
C HIS A 28 1.59 -17.62 -22.85
N LYS A 29 1.07 -17.56 -21.62
CA LYS A 29 -0.06 -18.39 -21.19
C LYS A 29 -1.42 -17.99 -21.80
N ILE A 30 -1.48 -16.85 -22.48
CA ILE A 30 -2.67 -16.41 -23.24
C ILE A 30 -2.71 -17.04 -24.65
N ARG A 31 -1.64 -17.69 -25.13
CA ARG A 31 -1.57 -18.14 -26.54
C ARG A 31 -1.97 -19.59 -26.83
N HIS A 32 -1.98 -20.50 -25.86
CA HIS A 32 -2.34 -21.90 -26.10
C HIS A 32 -3.08 -22.50 -24.91
N GLY A 33 -4.38 -22.25 -24.88
CA GLY A 33 -5.35 -22.89 -24.01
C GLY A 33 -6.70 -22.88 -24.71
N HIS A 34 -6.80 -23.65 -25.79
CA HIS A 34 -8.05 -23.92 -26.47
C HIS A 34 -8.92 -24.76 -25.52
N CYS A 35 -9.79 -24.08 -24.76
CA CYS A 35 -10.94 -24.66 -24.10
C CYS A 35 -12.16 -23.82 -24.50
N ASP A 36 -13.16 -24.50 -25.03
CA ASP A 36 -14.33 -23.99 -25.72
C ASP A 36 -15.16 -23.06 -24.81
N MET A 37 -15.14 -21.74 -25.06
CA MET A 37 -16.16 -20.77 -24.62
C MET A 37 -16.86 -20.20 -25.85
N ARG A 38 -17.89 -20.92 -26.33
CA ARG A 38 -19.07 -20.32 -26.99
C ARG A 38 -19.74 -19.39 -25.97
N THR A 39 -20.05 -18.12 -26.20
CA THR A 39 -20.40 -17.38 -27.42
C THR A 39 -20.22 -15.85 -27.20
N SER A 40 -19.77 -15.16 -28.26
CA SER A 40 -19.76 -13.70 -28.52
C SER A 40 -19.04 -12.78 -27.53
N THR A 41 -17.83 -12.31 -27.88
CA THR A 41 -17.32 -11.07 -27.27
C THR A 41 -16.64 -10.22 -28.33
N ASP A 42 -17.32 -9.13 -28.68
CA ASP A 42 -16.81 -8.01 -29.45
C ASP A 42 -15.39 -7.64 -28.97
N PRO A 43 -14.42 -7.37 -29.87
CA PRO A 43 -13.09 -6.88 -29.48
C PRO A 43 -13.16 -5.72 -28.47
N ARG A 44 -14.19 -4.87 -28.56
CA ARG A 44 -14.42 -3.75 -27.63
C ARG A 44 -14.62 -4.20 -26.18
N THR A 45 -15.40 -5.24 -25.93
CA THR A 45 -15.63 -5.78 -24.58
C THR A 45 -14.35 -6.39 -24.00
N ALA A 46 -13.57 -7.10 -24.82
CA ALA A 46 -12.28 -7.67 -24.39
C ALA A 46 -11.27 -6.58 -23.98
N HIS A 47 -11.27 -5.44 -24.69
CA HIS A 47 -10.46 -4.27 -24.31
C HIS A 47 -10.89 -3.67 -22.97
N LEU A 48 -12.20 -3.50 -22.73
CA LEU A 48 -12.71 -3.00 -21.45
C LEU A 48 -12.41 -3.95 -20.28
N VAL A 49 -12.56 -5.27 -20.47
CA VAL A 49 -12.20 -6.26 -19.43
C VAL A 49 -10.73 -6.16 -19.07
N ARG A 50 -9.84 -6.03 -20.06
CA ARG A 50 -8.40 -5.85 -19.79
C ARG A 50 -8.13 -4.56 -19.02
N GLU A 51 -8.85 -3.48 -19.32
CA GLU A 51 -8.71 -2.22 -18.60
C GLU A 51 -9.24 -2.33 -17.15
N CYS A 52 -10.36 -3.01 -16.92
CA CYS A 52 -10.86 -3.33 -15.58
C CYS A 52 -9.81 -4.06 -14.75
N LEU A 53 -9.13 -5.06 -15.33
CA LEU A 53 -8.07 -5.80 -14.64
C LEU A 53 -6.84 -4.93 -14.34
N ARG A 54 -6.50 -4.00 -15.25
CA ARG A 54 -5.42 -3.02 -15.01
C ARG A 54 -5.74 -2.10 -13.84
N GLN A 55 -6.98 -1.59 -13.75
CA GLN A 55 -7.41 -0.73 -12.64
C GLN A 55 -7.56 -1.52 -11.33
N TYR A 56 -7.98 -2.79 -11.41
CA TYR A 56 -7.99 -3.71 -10.29
C TYR A 56 -6.59 -3.84 -9.65
N ASP A 57 -5.55 -4.06 -10.45
CA ASP A 57 -4.17 -4.18 -9.95
C ASP A 57 -3.67 -2.87 -9.35
N ALA A 58 -3.95 -1.73 -10.00
CA ALA A 58 -3.60 -0.42 -9.47
C ALA A 58 -4.26 -0.14 -8.11
N CYS A 59 -5.54 -0.48 -7.96
CA CYS A 59 -6.27 -0.37 -6.69
C CYS A 59 -5.71 -1.32 -5.63
N ARG A 60 -5.35 -2.56 -5.99
CA ARG A 60 -4.75 -3.55 -5.08
C ARG A 60 -3.45 -3.03 -4.46
N HIS A 61 -2.55 -2.46 -5.26
CA HIS A 61 -1.30 -1.89 -4.76
C HIS A 61 -1.53 -0.68 -3.84
N THR A 62 -2.44 0.22 -4.24
CA THR A 62 -2.75 1.43 -3.47
C THR A 62 -3.39 1.10 -2.12
N ALA A 63 -4.38 0.20 -2.09
CA ALA A 63 -5.01 -0.26 -0.86
C ALA A 63 -4.00 -0.92 0.10
N ALA A 64 -3.13 -1.80 -0.42
CA ALA A 64 -2.11 -2.46 0.39
C ALA A 64 -1.10 -1.46 0.99
N ALA A 65 -0.69 -0.44 0.23
CA ALA A 65 0.19 0.62 0.72
C ALA A 65 -0.49 1.42 1.85
N LEU A 66 -1.76 1.79 1.68
CA LEU A 66 -2.54 2.51 2.69
C LEU A 66 -2.73 1.69 3.97
N TYR A 67 -2.96 0.38 3.89
CA TYR A 67 -3.06 -0.48 5.08
C TYR A 67 -1.74 -0.60 5.85
N ILE A 68 -0.61 -0.69 5.14
CA ILE A 68 0.72 -0.69 5.79
C ILE A 68 0.95 0.65 6.50
N TRP A 69 0.62 1.75 5.82
CA TRP A 69 0.73 3.09 6.36
C TRP A 69 -0.16 3.28 7.60
N GLN A 70 -1.42 2.83 7.54
CA GLN A 70 -2.36 2.90 8.66
C GLN A 70 -1.86 2.14 9.90
N LYS A 71 -1.22 0.97 9.72
CA LYS A 71 -0.62 0.22 10.84
C LYS A 71 0.53 1.02 11.48
N HIS A 72 1.36 1.64 10.67
CA HIS A 72 2.47 2.45 11.15
C HIS A 72 1.98 3.73 11.86
N ALA A 73 0.99 4.42 11.29
CA ALA A 73 0.40 5.60 11.89
C ALA A 73 -0.31 5.30 13.24
N ARG A 74 -0.97 4.12 13.35
CA ARG A 74 -1.49 3.63 14.64
C ARG A 74 -0.39 3.35 15.66
N LEU A 75 0.73 2.78 15.24
CA LEU A 75 1.88 2.54 16.11
C LEU A 75 2.42 3.87 16.64
N TRP A 76 2.62 4.86 15.77
CA TRP A 76 3.07 6.20 16.19
C TRP A 76 2.09 6.82 17.19
N ARG A 77 0.77 6.77 16.94
CA ARG A 77 -0.21 7.23 17.92
C ARG A 77 -0.03 6.57 19.28
N ALA A 78 0.11 5.24 19.32
CA ALA A 78 0.31 4.53 20.57
C ALA A 78 1.61 4.96 21.27
N VAL A 79 2.69 5.13 20.52
CA VAL A 79 3.98 5.63 21.05
C VAL A 79 3.82 7.03 21.62
N PHE A 80 3.19 7.97 20.90
CA PHE A 80 2.99 9.35 21.37
C PHE A 80 2.06 9.45 22.59
N LEU A 81 1.15 8.49 22.77
CA LEU A 81 0.28 8.41 23.94
C LEU A 81 0.98 7.78 25.15
N ILE A 82 1.76 6.71 24.94
CA ILE A 82 2.37 5.91 26.02
C ILE A 82 3.72 6.49 26.47
N ALA A 83 4.53 7.01 25.55
CA ALA A 83 5.85 7.56 25.85
C ALA A 83 5.84 8.64 26.95
N PRO A 84 4.95 9.66 26.93
CA PRO A 84 4.94 10.68 27.99
C PRO A 84 4.54 10.10 29.36
N ILE A 85 3.73 9.04 29.42
CA ILE A 85 3.34 8.38 30.68
C ILE A 85 4.57 7.70 31.31
N ILE A 86 5.33 6.97 30.50
CA ILE A 86 6.55 6.29 30.96
C ILE A 86 7.63 7.33 31.35
N LEU A 87 7.82 8.37 30.53
CA LEU A 87 8.77 9.44 30.81
C LEU A 87 8.39 10.24 32.06
N GLY A 88 7.10 10.53 32.26
CA GLY A 88 6.60 11.20 33.45
C GLY A 88 6.80 10.34 34.71
N GLY A 89 6.52 9.04 34.63
CA GLY A 89 6.77 8.10 35.73
C GLY A 89 8.26 7.99 36.08
N PHE A 90 9.14 7.94 35.07
CA PHE A 90 10.59 7.89 35.26
C PHE A 90 11.15 9.21 35.81
N ALA A 91 10.68 10.36 35.33
CA ALA A 91 11.08 11.66 35.86
C ALA A 91 10.63 11.82 37.32
N GLY A 92 9.42 11.39 37.65
CA GLY A 92 8.89 11.38 39.02
C GLY A 92 9.74 10.53 39.96
N SER A 93 10.15 9.32 39.54
CA SER A 93 10.98 8.44 40.38
C SER A 93 12.38 8.99 40.64
N GLN A 94 12.98 9.70 39.69
CA GLN A 94 14.28 10.36 39.87
C GLN A 94 14.22 11.59 40.79
N ILE A 95 13.09 12.30 40.82
CA ILE A 95 12.89 13.44 41.74
C ILE A 95 12.70 12.95 43.18
N LEU A 96 11.99 11.84 43.37
CA LEU A 96 11.73 11.24 44.69
C LEU A 96 12.93 10.44 45.24
N GLY A 97 13.76 9.88 44.36
CA GLY A 97 15.00 9.21 44.74
C GLY A 97 16.07 10.22 45.16
N GLN A 98 16.37 10.30 46.47
CA GLN A 98 17.42 11.17 47.02
C GLN A 98 18.84 10.95 46.43
N SER A 99 19.05 9.96 45.56
CA SER A 99 20.35 9.62 44.95
C SER A 99 20.54 10.09 43.50
N ALA A 100 19.66 10.92 42.95
CA ALA A 100 19.86 11.45 41.60
C ALA A 100 20.96 12.54 41.62
N GLY A 101 22.13 12.23 41.03
CA GLY A 101 23.19 13.22 40.78
C GLY A 101 22.69 14.41 39.94
N GLU A 102 23.48 15.49 39.87
CA GLU A 102 23.11 16.73 39.16
C GLU A 102 22.66 16.46 37.71
N ALA A 103 23.33 15.53 37.02
CA ALA A 103 22.96 15.08 35.68
C ALA A 103 21.58 14.39 35.60
N GLY A 104 21.18 13.65 36.65
CA GLY A 104 19.87 13.00 36.74
C GLY A 104 18.72 14.00 36.89
N LYS A 105 18.95 15.10 37.62
CA LYS A 105 17.98 16.18 37.78
C LYS A 105 17.74 16.95 36.48
N ILE A 106 18.80 17.24 35.72
CA ILE A 106 18.72 17.85 34.39
C ILE A 106 17.97 16.93 33.42
N GLY A 107 18.28 15.63 33.43
CA GLY A 107 17.58 14.63 32.63
C GLY A 107 16.08 14.54 32.96
N ALA A 108 15.73 14.53 34.25
CA ALA A 108 14.33 14.50 34.69
C ALA A 108 13.55 15.76 34.28
N ALA A 109 14.18 16.94 34.36
CA ALA A 109 13.59 18.19 33.90
C ALA A 109 13.33 18.21 32.38
N PHE A 110 14.27 17.68 31.58
CA PHE A 110 14.07 17.56 30.13
C PHE A 110 12.97 16.56 29.79
N CYS A 111 12.93 15.42 30.48
CA CYS A 111 11.88 14.41 30.30
C CYS A 111 10.49 14.91 30.69
N SER A 112 10.35 15.74 31.73
CA SER A 112 9.05 16.29 32.13
C SER A 112 8.52 17.33 31.14
N VAL A 113 9.40 18.16 30.59
CA VAL A 113 9.05 19.12 29.53
C VAL A 113 8.64 18.37 28.25
N LEU A 114 9.41 17.37 27.84
CA LEU A 114 9.06 16.53 26.69
C LEU A 114 7.74 15.78 26.90
N ALA A 115 7.49 15.25 28.10
CA ALA A 115 6.26 14.57 28.43
C ALA A 115 5.03 15.49 28.32
N GLY A 116 5.17 16.76 28.70
CA GLY A 116 4.12 17.77 28.54
C GLY A 116 3.90 18.24 27.11
N PHE A 117 4.96 18.27 26.28
CA PHE A 117 4.89 18.75 24.89
C PHE A 117 4.40 17.69 23.90
N PHE A 118 4.65 16.40 24.18
CA PHE A 118 4.26 15.28 23.33
C PHE A 118 2.76 15.27 22.96
N PRO A 119 1.81 15.42 23.91
CA PRO A 119 0.39 15.50 23.60
C PRO A 119 0.01 16.70 22.72
N ALA A 120 0.71 17.84 22.88
CA ALA A 120 0.47 19.05 22.10
C ALA A 120 0.91 18.88 20.64
N ILE A 121 2.09 18.30 20.38
CA ILE A 121 2.54 17.97 19.03
C ILE A 121 1.58 16.97 18.37
N PHE A 122 1.17 15.93 19.08
CA PHE A 122 0.26 14.91 18.55
C PHE A 122 -1.07 15.53 18.09
N LYS A 123 -1.61 16.45 18.90
CA LYS A 123 -2.85 17.18 18.56
C LYS A 123 -2.64 18.14 17.38
N ALA A 124 -1.50 18.83 17.33
CA ALA A 124 -1.17 19.75 16.24
C ALA A 124 -0.95 19.01 14.90
N LEU A 125 -0.35 17.82 14.92
CA LEU A 125 -0.17 16.98 13.73
C LEU A 125 -1.47 16.30 13.28
N ASN A 126 -2.53 16.38 14.08
CA ASN A 126 -3.83 15.74 13.86
C ASN A 126 -3.71 14.27 13.38
N LEU A 127 -2.77 13.54 13.99
CA LEU A 127 -2.41 12.18 13.56
C LEU A 127 -3.61 11.22 13.66
N ASP A 128 -4.55 11.50 14.56
CA ASP A 128 -5.81 10.74 14.72
C ASP A 128 -6.70 10.81 13.46
N MET A 129 -6.98 12.02 12.98
CA MET A 129 -7.78 12.22 11.78
C MET A 129 -7.10 11.61 10.55
N HIS A 130 -5.78 11.72 10.46
CA HIS A 130 -5.01 11.07 9.39
C HIS A 130 -5.17 9.55 9.41
N VAL A 131 -5.02 8.88 10.56
CA VAL A 131 -5.18 7.42 10.67
C VAL A 131 -6.57 6.96 10.21
N THR A 132 -7.60 7.68 10.64
CA THR A 132 -9.00 7.35 10.31
C THR A 132 -9.28 7.59 8.83
N SER A 133 -8.82 8.71 8.29
CA SER A 133 -8.96 9.05 6.86
C SER A 133 -8.21 8.07 5.94
N ILE A 134 -6.99 7.66 6.32
CA ILE A 134 -6.21 6.64 5.61
C ILE A 134 -6.98 5.31 5.61
N GLY A 135 -7.52 4.90 6.76
CA GLY A 135 -8.29 3.66 6.89
C GLY A 135 -9.55 3.67 6.02
N ARG A 136 -10.30 4.78 6.03
CA ARG A 136 -11.47 4.96 5.16
C ARG A 136 -11.09 4.86 3.68
N SER A 137 -10.05 5.57 3.27
CA SER A 137 -9.56 5.55 1.88
C SER A 137 -9.11 4.14 1.47
N ALA A 138 -8.42 3.40 2.35
CA ALA A 138 -8.00 2.02 2.09
C ALA A 138 -9.20 1.09 1.86
N THR A 139 -10.26 1.26 2.64
CA THR A 139 -11.52 0.49 2.48
C THR A 139 -12.21 0.84 1.17
N GLU A 140 -12.30 2.12 0.80
CA GLU A 140 -12.89 2.53 -0.49
C GLU A 140 -12.14 1.94 -1.68
N PHE A 141 -10.80 1.98 -1.68
CA PHE A 141 -10.00 1.35 -2.73
C PHE A 141 -10.16 -0.19 -2.77
N THR A 142 -10.37 -0.83 -1.61
CA THR A 142 -10.63 -2.28 -1.56
C THR A 142 -12.01 -2.62 -2.15
N ASN A 143 -13.02 -1.81 -1.86
CA ASN A 143 -14.36 -1.96 -2.44
C ASN A 143 -14.34 -1.74 -3.95
N LEU A 144 -13.66 -0.68 -4.42
CA LEU A 144 -13.46 -0.43 -5.86
C LEU A 144 -12.76 -1.58 -6.55
N ARG A 145 -11.66 -2.09 -5.98
CA ARG A 145 -10.97 -3.27 -6.47
C ARG A 145 -11.93 -4.46 -6.65
N ASP A 146 -12.70 -4.77 -5.62
CA ASP A 146 -13.62 -5.91 -5.66
C ASP A 146 -14.74 -5.70 -6.69
N ARG A 147 -15.21 -4.45 -6.89
CA ARG A 147 -16.18 -4.11 -7.95
C ARG A 147 -15.58 -4.20 -9.35
N PHE A 148 -14.35 -3.75 -9.58
CA PHE A 148 -13.68 -3.94 -10.88
C PHE A 148 -13.49 -5.42 -11.22
N ARG A 149 -13.18 -6.25 -10.22
CA ARG A 149 -13.11 -7.71 -10.37
C ARG A 149 -14.48 -8.31 -10.74
N GLN A 150 -15.54 -7.91 -10.04
CA GLN A 150 -16.90 -8.37 -10.35
C GLN A 150 -17.36 -7.89 -11.73
N ALA A 151 -17.02 -6.65 -12.11
CA ALA A 151 -17.35 -6.09 -13.42
C ALA A 151 -16.68 -6.90 -14.54
N ALA A 152 -15.39 -7.24 -14.38
CA ALA A 152 -14.65 -8.04 -15.34
C ALA A 152 -15.21 -9.48 -15.51
N ASN A 153 -15.71 -10.09 -14.44
CA ASN A 153 -16.12 -11.50 -14.45
C ASN A 153 -17.62 -11.74 -14.69
N VAL A 154 -18.47 -10.83 -14.22
CA VAL A 154 -19.93 -11.00 -14.24
C VAL A 154 -20.56 -10.04 -15.25
N LYS A 155 -20.18 -8.76 -15.20
CA LYS A 155 -20.79 -7.70 -16.02
C LYS A 155 -20.29 -7.69 -17.46
N SER A 156 -19.15 -8.31 -17.73
CA SER A 156 -18.66 -8.56 -19.08
C SER A 156 -19.55 -9.50 -19.91
N LEU A 157 -20.48 -10.22 -19.26
CA LEU A 157 -21.49 -11.06 -19.91
C LEU A 157 -22.74 -10.27 -20.33
N GLU A 158 -22.90 -9.03 -19.83
CA GLU A 158 -24.00 -8.14 -20.19
C GLU A 158 -23.71 -7.41 -21.52
N PRO A 159 -24.72 -6.77 -22.14
CA PRO A 159 -24.51 -5.95 -23.33
C PRO A 159 -23.45 -4.86 -23.13
N PHE A 160 -22.67 -4.59 -24.18
CA PHE A 160 -21.51 -3.69 -24.14
C PHE A 160 -21.84 -2.30 -23.57
N GLU A 161 -22.96 -1.70 -23.96
CA GLU A 161 -23.38 -0.37 -23.50
C GLU A 161 -23.60 -0.33 -21.97
N THR A 162 -24.22 -1.37 -21.41
CA THR A 162 -24.43 -1.50 -19.96
C THR A 162 -23.09 -1.68 -19.24
N PHE A 163 -22.22 -2.52 -19.78
CA PHE A 163 -20.90 -2.75 -19.21
C PHE A 163 -20.01 -1.49 -19.25
N GLN A 164 -20.06 -0.73 -20.35
CA GLN A 164 -19.34 0.53 -20.49
C GLN A 164 -19.83 1.57 -19.48
N ALA A 165 -21.16 1.74 -19.34
CA ALA A 165 -21.73 2.68 -18.38
C ALA A 165 -21.34 2.34 -16.93
N GLU A 166 -21.34 1.05 -16.56
CA GLU A 166 -20.88 0.62 -15.25
C GLU A 166 -19.37 0.85 -15.05
N PHE A 167 -18.55 0.61 -16.08
CA PHE A 167 -17.12 0.88 -16.04
C PHE A 167 -16.83 2.37 -15.83
N GLU A 168 -17.49 3.25 -16.58
CA GLU A 168 -17.37 4.70 -16.44
C GLU A 168 -17.78 5.15 -15.03
N SER A 169 -18.88 4.63 -14.49
CA SER A 169 -19.30 4.90 -13.11
C SER A 169 -18.26 4.46 -12.07
N LEU A 170 -17.57 3.34 -12.29
CA LEU A 170 -16.48 2.90 -11.42
C LEU A 170 -15.23 3.78 -11.56
N MET A 171 -14.92 4.25 -12.76
CA MET A 171 -13.83 5.19 -13.01
C MET A 171 -14.07 6.53 -12.29
N ASP A 172 -15.27 7.09 -12.39
CA ASP A 172 -15.63 8.34 -11.70
C ASP A 172 -15.47 8.21 -10.18
N ARG A 173 -15.93 7.08 -9.61
CA ARG A 173 -15.76 6.81 -8.18
C ARG A 173 -14.31 6.62 -7.79
N MET A 174 -13.50 6.02 -8.66
CA MET A 174 -12.07 5.86 -8.42
C MET A 174 -11.34 7.21 -8.44
N ASP A 175 -11.67 8.08 -9.38
CA ASP A 175 -11.04 9.41 -9.47
C ASP A 175 -11.48 10.32 -8.31
N ALA A 176 -12.76 10.24 -7.90
CA ALA A 176 -13.22 10.87 -6.66
C ALA A 176 -12.47 10.34 -5.42
N THR A 177 -12.23 9.02 -5.35
CA THR A 177 -11.49 8.40 -4.25
C THR A 177 -10.01 8.82 -4.27
N ARG A 178 -9.38 8.93 -5.45
CA ARG A 178 -8.00 9.41 -5.61
C ARG A 178 -7.85 10.86 -5.16
N ALA A 179 -8.83 11.72 -5.48
CA ALA A 179 -8.84 13.11 -5.05
C ALA A 179 -8.97 13.26 -3.53
N ALA A 180 -9.72 12.38 -2.88
CA ALA A 180 -9.92 12.38 -1.43
C ALA A 180 -8.81 11.65 -0.64
N ALA A 181 -8.04 10.79 -1.30
CA ALA A 181 -7.05 9.94 -0.63
C ALA A 181 -5.80 10.72 -0.20
N PRO A 182 -5.32 10.54 1.03
CA PRO A 182 -4.05 11.13 1.46
C PRO A 182 -2.87 10.48 0.73
N PRO A 183 -1.81 11.25 0.41
CA PRO A 183 -0.62 10.70 -0.24
C PRO A 183 0.07 9.70 0.68
N SER A 184 0.35 8.50 0.15
CA SER A 184 1.09 7.47 0.86
C SER A 184 2.60 7.63 0.62
N PRO A 185 3.46 7.41 1.64
CA PRO A 185 4.91 7.44 1.43
C PRO A 185 5.41 6.33 0.51
N GLU A 186 6.45 6.62 -0.27
CA GLU A 186 7.02 5.67 -1.25
C GLU A 186 7.51 4.36 -0.63
N TRP A 187 8.00 4.40 0.62
CA TRP A 187 8.44 3.18 1.31
C TRP A 187 7.27 2.22 1.62
N CYS A 188 6.07 2.74 1.87
CA CYS A 188 4.86 1.92 2.05
C CYS A 188 4.47 1.24 0.75
N PHE A 189 4.56 1.98 -0.36
CA PHE A 189 4.26 1.46 -1.69
C PHE A 189 5.22 0.34 -2.09
N ARG A 190 6.53 0.53 -1.90
CA ARG A 190 7.53 -0.52 -2.14
C ARG A 190 7.27 -1.77 -1.29
N LYS A 191 7.01 -1.61 0.00
CA LYS A 191 6.73 -2.75 0.90
C LYS A 191 5.43 -3.48 0.52
N ALA A 192 4.41 -2.75 0.09
CA ALA A 192 3.16 -3.33 -0.41
C ALA A 192 3.40 -4.15 -1.68
N ARG A 193 4.17 -3.60 -2.63
CA ARG A 193 4.56 -4.28 -3.86
C ARG A 193 5.32 -5.57 -3.56
N ASP A 194 6.30 -5.52 -2.65
CA ASP A 194 7.09 -6.70 -2.28
C ASP A 194 6.22 -7.81 -1.69
N LYS A 195 5.23 -7.47 -0.85
CA LYS A 195 4.29 -8.45 -0.28
C LYS A 195 3.35 -9.05 -1.32
N ILE A 196 2.90 -8.24 -2.27
CA ILE A 196 2.07 -8.70 -3.38
C ILE A 196 2.86 -9.67 -4.27
N THR A 197 4.11 -9.34 -4.62
CA THR A 197 4.99 -10.21 -5.41
C THR A 197 5.35 -11.51 -4.67
N LYS A 198 5.42 -11.49 -3.34
CA LYS A 198 5.65 -12.69 -2.52
C LYS A 198 4.45 -13.65 -2.47
N GLY A 199 3.28 -13.23 -2.95
CA GLY A 199 2.07 -14.05 -2.93
C GLY A 199 1.41 -14.15 -1.55
N ASP A 200 1.72 -13.23 -0.63
CA ASP A 200 1.10 -13.13 0.70
C ASP A 200 -0.43 -12.86 0.61
N TYR A 201 -0.89 -12.40 -0.55
CA TYR A 201 -2.29 -12.06 -0.83
C TYR A 201 -2.97 -13.00 -1.84
N ASP A 202 -2.29 -14.07 -2.25
CA ASP A 202 -2.85 -15.01 -3.21
C ASP A 202 -3.78 -15.99 -2.49
N ALA A 203 -5.00 -16.13 -3.01
CA ALA A 203 -5.99 -17.02 -2.40
C ALA A 203 -5.53 -18.47 -2.49
N HIS A 204 -5.72 -19.23 -1.41
CA HIS A 204 -5.42 -20.67 -1.40
C HIS A 204 -6.22 -21.45 -2.47
N VAL A 205 -7.41 -20.96 -2.81
CA VAL A 205 -8.28 -21.54 -3.83
C VAL A 205 -7.63 -21.47 -5.22
N ASP A 206 -6.97 -20.35 -5.54
CA ASP A 206 -6.26 -20.15 -6.81
C ASP A 206 -4.98 -21.00 -6.88
N LYS A 207 -4.37 -21.29 -5.72
CA LYS A 207 -3.22 -22.20 -5.63
C LYS A 207 -3.63 -23.67 -5.78
N GLN A 208 -4.82 -24.05 -5.30
CA GLN A 208 -5.36 -25.41 -5.42
C GLN A 208 -5.85 -25.73 -6.84
N ALA A 209 -6.41 -24.76 -7.57
CA ALA A 209 -6.82 -24.97 -8.96
C ALA A 209 -5.65 -25.17 -9.93
N ALA A 210 -4.42 -24.88 -9.51
CA ALA A 210 -3.20 -24.97 -10.31
C ALA A 210 -2.33 -26.20 -9.96
N ALA A 211 -2.72 -26.99 -8.96
CA ALA A 211 -2.06 -28.22 -8.54
C ALA A 211 -2.81 -29.45 -9.08
#